data_AF-A0A2D3WDM5-F1
#
_entry.id   AF-A0A2D3WDM5-F1
#
_cell.length_a   1.000
_cell.length_b   1.000
_cell.length_c   1.000
_cell.angle_alpha   90.00
_cell.angle_beta   90.00
_cell.angle_gamma   90.00
#
_symmetry.space_group_name_H-M   'P 1'
#
loop_
_entity.id
_entity.type
_entity.pdbx_description
1 polymer ?
#
loop_
_entity_poly.entity_id
_entity_poly.type
_entity_poly.pdbx_seq_one_letter_code
_entity_poly.pdbx_strand_id
1 'polypeptide(L)'
;MLRIFSWMKTKIRHISNDKIIPYTFALSDGPMLFRDLLKTNKMYQEGLKLEGKIPGFRLSIGRSYLVFIALWHLILLPASALLHTVLAKIDCHLLILMAILFTGMFFATYAIFKEYLIDTVALKIIKTAWENHFPHFDYDLHAKEVAKIYSEALEKEIPHKNMQLYILDRLVEMKK
;
A
#
# COMPACT_ATOMS: atom_id res chain seq x y z
N MET A 1 -7.08 -11.67 25.90
CA MET A 1 -6.87 -12.08 24.50
C MET A 1 -6.53 -10.93 23.53
N LEU A 2 -6.85 -9.65 23.80
CA LEU A 2 -6.61 -8.52 22.87
C LEU A 2 -5.13 -8.04 22.76
N ARG A 3 -4.28 -8.20 23.79
CA ARG A 3 -2.90 -7.68 23.78
C ARG A 3 -1.92 -8.47 22.89
N ILE A 4 -2.10 -9.79 22.75
CA ILE A 4 -1.21 -10.64 21.94
C ILE A 4 -1.36 -10.29 20.45
N PHE A 5 -2.60 -10.07 20.00
CA PHE A 5 -2.90 -9.68 18.62
C PHE A 5 -2.33 -8.29 18.28
N SER A 6 -2.38 -7.36 19.23
CA SER A 6 -1.79 -6.02 19.08
C SER A 6 -0.27 -6.09 18.95
N TRP A 7 0.41 -6.85 19.82
CA TRP A 7 1.87 -7.02 19.78
C TRP A 7 2.33 -7.68 18.47
N MET A 8 1.63 -8.72 18.03
CA MET A 8 1.95 -9.41 16.78
C MET A 8 1.74 -8.50 15.57
N LYS A 9 0.67 -7.69 15.55
CA LYS A 9 0.40 -6.68 14.51
C LYS A 9 1.51 -5.63 14.41
N THR A 10 2.01 -5.14 15.54
CA THR A 10 3.11 -4.15 15.56
C THR A 10 4.42 -4.76 15.07
N LYS A 11 4.73 -5.99 15.46
CA LYS A 11 5.94 -6.71 15.03
C LYS A 11 5.92 -7.02 13.53
N ILE A 12 4.77 -7.46 13.00
CA ILE A 12 4.56 -7.70 11.56
C ILE A 12 4.73 -6.39 10.78
N ARG A 13 4.22 -5.27 11.29
CA ARG A 13 4.37 -3.95 10.67
C ARG A 13 5.84 -3.51 10.58
N HIS A 14 6.63 -3.73 11.64
CA HIS A 14 8.07 -3.48 11.61
C HIS A 14 8.80 -4.33 10.58
N ILE A 15 8.55 -5.65 10.55
CA ILE A 15 9.17 -6.54 9.57
C ILE A 15 8.80 -6.14 8.13
N SER A 16 7.55 -5.73 7.92
CA SER A 16 7.09 -5.24 6.62
C SER A 16 7.85 -3.99 6.19
N ASN A 17 7.94 -2.99 7.06
CA ASN A 17 8.57 -1.71 6.77
C ASN A 17 10.10 -1.79 6.64
N ASP A 18 10.75 -2.63 7.44
CA ASP A 18 12.21 -2.64 7.56
C ASP A 18 12.87 -3.70 6.66
N LYS A 19 12.14 -4.75 6.27
CA LYS A 19 12.70 -5.85 5.45
C LYS A 19 11.93 -6.09 4.16
N ILE A 20 10.59 -6.15 4.19
CA ILE A 20 9.81 -6.54 3.01
C ILE A 20 9.76 -5.42 1.97
N ILE A 21 9.44 -4.19 2.40
CA ILE A 21 9.35 -3.02 1.52
C ILE A 21 10.70 -2.71 0.84
N PRO A 22 11.83 -2.55 1.55
CA PRO A 22 13.11 -2.24 0.89
C PRO A 22 13.62 -3.39 0.02
N TYR A 23 13.21 -4.64 0.29
CA TYR A 23 13.56 -5.77 -0.57
C TYR A 23 12.73 -5.78 -1.85
N THR A 24 11.41 -5.54 -1.75
CA THR A 24 10.47 -5.65 -2.88
C THR A 24 10.37 -4.38 -3.71
N PHE A 25 10.74 -3.21 -3.17
CA PHE A 25 10.69 -1.93 -3.87
C PHE A 25 12.07 -1.31 -4.04
N ALA A 26 12.33 -0.76 -5.23
CA ALA A 26 13.38 0.22 -5.43
C ALA A 26 12.76 1.61 -5.20
N LEU A 27 13.21 2.29 -4.15
CA LEU A 27 12.78 3.64 -3.80
C LEU A 27 13.83 4.64 -4.34
N SER A 28 13.36 5.77 -4.84
CA SER A 28 14.20 6.90 -5.21
C SER A 28 14.37 7.81 -4.01
N ASP A 29 15.62 8.20 -3.71
CA ASP A 29 15.95 9.08 -2.58
C ASP A 29 15.57 10.56 -2.84
N GLY A 30 15.18 10.89 -4.07
CA GLY A 30 14.82 12.26 -4.46
C GLY A 30 13.51 12.76 -3.82
N PRO A 31 13.42 14.05 -3.43
CA PRO A 31 12.21 14.62 -2.87
C PRO A 31 11.08 14.67 -3.92
N MET A 32 9.87 14.29 -3.51
CA MET A 32 8.69 14.38 -4.36
C MET A 32 8.31 15.85 -4.58
N LEU A 33 8.06 16.24 -5.83
CA LEU A 33 7.60 17.58 -6.18
C LEU A 33 6.20 17.84 -5.61
N PHE A 34 5.92 19.08 -5.23
CA PHE A 34 4.63 19.48 -4.64
C PHE A 34 3.43 19.10 -5.51
N ARG A 35 3.50 19.38 -6.82
CA ARG A 35 2.44 19.01 -7.77
C ARG A 35 2.20 17.50 -7.80
N ASP A 36 3.27 16.73 -7.79
CA ASP A 36 3.18 15.27 -7.88
C ASP A 36 2.64 14.69 -6.58
N LEU A 37 2.96 15.30 -5.42
CA LEU A 37 2.32 15.02 -4.14
C LEU A 37 0.81 15.25 -4.21
N LEU A 38 0.35 16.42 -4.67
CA LEU A 38 -1.07 16.74 -4.74
C LEU A 38 -1.84 15.77 -5.65
N LYS A 39 -1.29 15.51 -6.84
CA LYS A 39 -1.85 14.55 -7.78
C LYS A 39 -1.92 13.15 -7.18
N THR A 40 -0.83 12.69 -6.56
CA THR A 40 -0.76 11.36 -5.95
C THR A 40 -1.69 11.24 -4.75
N ASN A 41 -1.77 12.26 -3.90
CA ASN A 41 -2.68 12.28 -2.75
C ASN A 41 -4.14 12.24 -3.22
N LYS A 42 -4.52 13.03 -4.23
CA LYS A 42 -5.87 12.96 -4.82
C LYS A 42 -6.18 11.54 -5.29
N MET A 43 -5.28 10.94 -6.07
CA MET A 43 -5.46 9.58 -6.57
C MET A 43 -5.61 8.54 -5.45
N TYR A 44 -4.82 8.67 -4.38
CA TYR A 44 -4.90 7.82 -3.20
C TYR A 44 -6.26 7.96 -2.51
N GLN A 45 -6.72 9.19 -2.30
CA GLN A 45 -8.01 9.47 -1.65
C GLN A 45 -9.22 9.03 -2.49
N GLU A 46 -9.07 9.00 -3.82
CA GLU A 46 -10.10 8.51 -4.76
C GLU A 46 -10.08 6.98 -4.94
N GLY A 47 -9.13 6.27 -4.32
CA GLY A 47 -9.00 4.81 -4.48
C GLY A 47 -8.58 4.38 -5.88
N LEU A 48 -7.91 5.27 -6.64
CA LEU A 48 -7.45 4.97 -7.98
C LEU A 48 -6.18 4.11 -7.95
N LYS A 49 -6.01 3.23 -8.94
CA LYS A 49 -4.80 2.41 -9.07
C LYS A 49 -3.53 3.26 -9.16
N LEU A 50 -2.61 3.04 -8.21
CA LEU A 50 -1.40 3.84 -8.00
C LEU A 50 -0.15 3.28 -8.68
N GLU A 51 -0.21 2.01 -9.11
CA GLU A 51 0.91 1.34 -9.77
C GLU A 51 1.42 2.12 -10.99
N GLY A 52 2.71 2.48 -10.98
CA GLY A 52 3.36 3.19 -12.09
C GLY A 52 2.98 4.67 -12.27
N LYS A 53 2.14 5.22 -11.39
CA LYS A 53 1.68 6.62 -11.46
C LYS A 53 2.30 7.53 -10.40
N ILE A 54 2.93 6.93 -9.39
CA ILE A 54 3.63 7.65 -8.33
C ILE A 54 5.11 7.72 -8.69
N PRO A 55 5.72 8.92 -8.65
CA PRO A 55 7.14 9.05 -8.92
C PRO A 55 7.98 8.43 -7.79
N GLY A 56 9.11 7.84 -8.17
CA GLY A 56 10.13 7.44 -7.20
C GLY A 56 9.93 6.07 -6.53
N PHE A 57 9.04 5.20 -7.03
CA PHE A 57 9.09 3.80 -6.65
C PHE A 57 8.87 2.84 -7.82
N ARG A 58 9.54 1.69 -7.76
CA ARG A 58 9.32 0.57 -8.67
C ARG A 58 9.24 -0.72 -7.88
N LEU A 59 8.16 -1.47 -8.09
CA LEU A 59 8.01 -2.82 -7.55
C LEU A 59 8.88 -3.80 -8.35
N SER A 60 9.72 -4.56 -7.66
CA SER A 60 10.42 -5.71 -8.23
C SER A 60 9.52 -6.95 -8.14
N ILE A 61 8.85 -7.26 -9.26
CA ILE A 61 7.90 -8.36 -9.37
C ILE A 61 8.51 -9.71 -8.92
N GLY A 62 9.75 -9.99 -9.33
CA GLY A 62 10.42 -11.23 -8.93
C GLY A 62 10.64 -11.32 -7.41
N ARG A 63 11.05 -10.22 -6.78
CA ARG A 63 11.27 -10.17 -5.34
C ARG A 63 9.97 -10.23 -4.55
N SER A 64 8.88 -9.63 -5.04
CA SER A 64 7.56 -9.73 -4.40
C SER A 64 7.01 -11.15 -4.44
N TYR A 65 7.22 -11.89 -5.53
CA TYR A 65 6.88 -13.31 -5.60
C TYR A 65 7.67 -14.14 -4.58
N LEU A 66 8.98 -13.92 -4.46
CA LEU A 66 9.80 -14.65 -3.47
C LEU A 66 9.31 -14.44 -2.03
N VAL A 67 9.00 -13.19 -1.66
CA VAL A 67 8.44 -12.90 -0.33
C VAL A 67 7.08 -13.58 -0.14
N PHE A 68 6.20 -13.49 -1.15
CA PHE A 68 4.87 -14.11 -1.07
C PHE A 68 4.95 -15.63 -0.92
N ILE A 69 5.78 -16.29 -1.73
CA ILE A 69 6.01 -17.73 -1.66
C ILE A 69 6.55 -18.12 -0.29
N ALA A 70 7.54 -17.39 0.24
CA ALA A 70 8.10 -17.66 1.55
C ALA A 70 7.07 -17.54 2.68
N LEU A 71 6.21 -16.51 2.64
CA LEU A 71 5.13 -16.33 3.59
C LEU A 71 4.10 -17.46 3.53
N TRP A 72 3.74 -17.90 2.32
CA TRP A 72 2.84 -19.05 2.15
C TRP A 72 3.45 -20.35 2.65
N HIS A 73 4.73 -20.63 2.38
CA HIS A 73 5.38 -21.84 2.86
C HIS A 73 5.46 -21.90 4.39
N LEU A 74 5.64 -20.75 5.05
CA LEU A 74 5.63 -20.67 6.51
C LEU A 74 4.29 -21.13 7.11
N ILE A 75 3.19 -20.98 6.38
CA ILE A 75 1.84 -21.38 6.80
C ILE A 75 1.50 -22.80 6.31
N LEU A 76 1.84 -23.11 5.05
CA LEU A 76 1.47 -24.37 4.41
C LEU A 76 2.24 -25.56 4.90
N LEU A 77 3.55 -25.43 5.14
CA LEU A 77 4.36 -26.55 5.62
C LEU A 77 3.86 -27.09 6.98
N PRO A 78 3.63 -26.26 8.01
CA PRO A 78 3.09 -26.76 9.26
C PRO A 78 1.65 -27.25 9.11
N ALA A 79 0.79 -26.55 8.34
CA ALA A 79 -0.58 -27.00 8.10
C ALA A 79 -0.62 -28.36 7.40
N SER A 80 0.24 -28.57 6.41
CA SER A 80 0.39 -29.83 5.68
C SER A 80 0.88 -30.94 6.60
N ALA A 81 1.90 -30.70 7.43
CA ALA A 81 2.39 -31.68 8.39
C ALA A 81 1.31 -32.11 9.39
N LEU A 82 0.50 -31.16 9.88
CA LEU A 82 -0.59 -31.44 10.81
C LEU A 82 -1.76 -32.19 10.15
N LEU A 83 -2.11 -31.84 8.92
CA LEU A 83 -3.25 -32.42 8.20
C LEU A 83 -2.89 -33.63 7.35
N HIS A 84 -1.61 -33.99 7.26
CA HIS A 84 -1.08 -35.04 6.37
C HIS A 84 -1.86 -36.36 6.49
N THR A 85 -2.13 -36.80 7.72
CA THR A 85 -2.82 -38.07 8.00
C THR A 85 -4.29 -38.07 7.57
N VAL A 86 -4.92 -36.89 7.56
CA VAL A 86 -6.30 -36.71 7.09
C VAL A 86 -6.32 -36.65 5.57
N LEU A 87 -5.44 -35.84 4.98
CA LEU A 87 -5.30 -35.69 3.53
C LEU A 87 -4.98 -37.02 2.83
N ALA A 88 -4.14 -37.87 3.45
CA ALA A 88 -3.77 -39.18 2.90
C ALA A 88 -4.95 -40.18 2.78
N LYS A 89 -6.08 -39.92 3.46
CA LYS A 89 -7.27 -40.78 3.43
C LYS A 89 -8.34 -40.32 2.43
N ILE A 90 -8.13 -39.18 1.78
CA ILE A 90 -9.09 -38.58 0.85
C ILE A 90 -8.93 -39.20 -0.56
N ASP A 91 -10.04 -39.35 -1.29
CA ASP A 91 -10.03 -39.82 -2.68
C ASP A 91 -9.17 -38.93 -3.60
N CYS A 92 -8.46 -39.56 -4.54
CA CYS A 92 -7.55 -38.88 -5.45
C CYS A 92 -8.25 -37.81 -6.32
N HIS A 93 -9.47 -38.07 -6.82
CA HIS A 93 -10.20 -37.10 -7.66
C HIS A 93 -10.57 -35.86 -6.86
N LEU A 94 -10.98 -36.04 -5.60
CA LEU A 94 -11.30 -34.93 -4.71
C LEU A 94 -10.04 -34.11 -4.37
N LEU A 95 -8.89 -34.76 -4.16
CA LEU A 95 -7.62 -34.09 -3.93
C LEU A 95 -7.20 -33.22 -5.14
N ILE A 96 -7.38 -33.72 -6.36
CA ILE A 96 -7.09 -32.94 -7.58
C ILE A 96 -7.96 -31.69 -7.66
N LEU A 97 -9.28 -31.83 -7.41
CA LEU A 97 -10.20 -30.68 -7.42
C LEU A 97 -9.81 -29.65 -6.35
N MET A 98 -9.46 -30.09 -5.15
CA MET A 98 -9.02 -29.20 -4.07
C MET A 98 -7.70 -28.50 -4.42
N ALA A 99 -6.76 -29.20 -5.05
CA ALA A 99 -5.48 -28.61 -5.48
C ALA A 99 -5.69 -27.52 -6.54
N ILE A 100 -6.61 -27.71 -7.50
CA ILE A 100 -6.95 -26.71 -8.52
C ILE A 100 -7.56 -25.46 -7.87
N LEU A 101 -8.55 -25.64 -7.00
CA LEU A 101 -9.20 -24.53 -6.28
C LEU A 101 -8.20 -23.77 -5.41
N PHE A 102 -7.36 -24.49 -4.69
CA PHE A 102 -6.31 -23.93 -3.85
C PHE A 102 -5.30 -23.11 -4.67
N THR A 103 -4.87 -23.63 -5.82
CA THR A 103 -3.96 -22.92 -6.73
C THR A 103 -4.58 -21.62 -7.24
N GLY A 104 -5.86 -21.64 -7.61
CA GLY A 104 -6.60 -20.42 -8.00
C GLY A 104 -6.64 -19.39 -6.87
N MET A 105 -6.93 -19.83 -5.64
CA MET A 105 -6.95 -18.96 -4.45
C MET A 105 -5.55 -18.39 -4.12
N PHE A 106 -4.49 -19.18 -4.30
CA PHE A 106 -3.11 -18.74 -4.13
C PHE A 106 -2.76 -17.57 -5.06
N PHE A 107 -3.13 -17.65 -6.34
CA PHE A 107 -2.89 -16.54 -7.28
C PHE A 107 -3.79 -15.33 -7.01
N ALA A 108 -5.06 -15.55 -6.65
CA ALA A 108 -5.97 -14.46 -6.29
C ALA A 108 -5.46 -13.67 -5.06
N THR A 109 -4.97 -14.37 -4.05
CA THR A 109 -4.39 -13.74 -2.86
C THR A 109 -3.07 -13.01 -3.16
N TYR A 110 -2.29 -13.46 -4.15
CA TYR A 110 -1.12 -12.70 -4.61
C TYR A 110 -1.53 -11.35 -5.21
N ALA A 111 -2.59 -11.30 -6.01
CA ALA A 111 -3.07 -10.04 -6.58
C ALA A 111 -3.44 -9.03 -5.48
N ILE A 112 -4.15 -9.50 -4.45
CA ILE A 112 -4.51 -8.69 -3.28
C ILE A 112 -3.25 -8.25 -2.51
N PHE A 113 -2.31 -9.17 -2.27
CA PHE A 113 -1.05 -8.89 -1.59
C PHE A 113 -0.23 -7.83 -2.32
N LYS A 114 -0.16 -7.91 -3.65
CA LYS A 114 0.56 -6.95 -4.49
C LYS A 114 -0.04 -5.55 -4.35
N GLU A 115 -1.35 -5.40 -4.52
CA GLU A 115 -2.01 -4.09 -4.40
C GLU A 115 -1.85 -3.54 -2.97
N TYR A 116 -2.00 -4.38 -1.94
CA TYR A 116 -1.78 -3.98 -0.54
C TYR A 116 -0.35 -3.44 -0.29
N LEU A 117 0.67 -4.09 -0.86
CA LEU A 117 2.05 -3.60 -0.76
C LEU A 117 2.22 -2.24 -1.44
N ILE A 118 1.65 -2.07 -2.62
CA ILE A 118 1.71 -0.81 -3.38
C ILE A 118 1.05 0.31 -2.58
N ASP A 119 -0.16 0.10 -2.05
CA ASP A 119 -0.88 1.10 -1.26
C ASP A 119 -0.13 1.49 0.02
N THR A 120 0.49 0.51 0.68
CA THR A 120 1.27 0.74 1.90
C THR A 120 2.49 1.61 1.62
N VAL A 121 3.22 1.33 0.53
CA VAL A 121 4.39 2.12 0.13
C VAL A 121 3.98 3.49 -0.39
N ALA A 122 2.93 3.57 -1.19
CA ALA A 122 2.37 4.83 -1.67
C ALA A 122 2.03 5.75 -0.49
N LEU A 123 1.28 5.26 0.49
CA LEU A 123 0.92 6.03 1.68
C LEU A 123 2.17 6.51 2.44
N LYS A 124 3.18 5.65 2.59
CA LYS A 124 4.44 6.02 3.26
C LYS A 124 5.15 7.15 2.53
N ILE A 125 5.24 7.08 1.20
CA ILE A 125 5.87 8.12 0.36
C ILE A 125 5.06 9.42 0.44
N ILE A 126 3.74 9.35 0.33
CA ILE A 126 2.85 10.51 0.43
C ILE A 126 3.03 11.20 1.78
N LYS A 127 3.01 10.45 2.89
CA LYS A 127 3.20 11.03 4.24
C LYS A 127 4.57 11.69 4.38
N THR A 128 5.63 11.04 3.89
CA THR A 128 6.99 11.60 3.93
C THR A 128 7.09 12.89 3.10
N ALA A 129 6.49 12.91 1.92
CA ALA A 129 6.45 14.10 1.07
C ALA A 129 5.54 15.20 1.66
N TRP A 130 4.48 14.81 2.36
CA TRP A 130 3.56 15.72 3.04
C TRP A 130 4.26 16.47 4.16
N GLU A 131 5.05 15.80 5.00
CA GLU A 131 5.83 16.44 6.07
C GLU A 131 6.77 17.53 5.53
N ASN A 132 7.33 17.33 4.33
CA ASN A 132 8.21 18.31 3.68
C ASN A 132 7.46 19.54 3.16
N HIS A 133 6.25 19.36 2.60
CA HIS A 133 5.50 20.44 1.95
C HIS A 133 4.46 21.12 2.86
N PHE A 134 3.97 20.40 3.86
CA PHE A 134 2.93 20.83 4.81
C PHE A 134 3.32 20.49 6.27
N PRO A 135 4.44 21.02 6.79
CA PRO A 135 4.95 20.65 8.11
C PRO A 135 4.02 20.97 9.29
N HIS A 136 3.07 21.89 9.11
CA HIS A 136 2.12 22.32 10.15
C HIS A 136 0.74 21.66 10.04
N PHE A 137 0.49 20.84 9.02
CA PHE A 137 -0.79 20.19 8.80
C PHE A 137 -0.64 18.68 8.92
N ASP A 138 -1.42 18.06 9.80
CA ASP A 138 -1.45 16.60 9.91
C ASP A 138 -2.05 15.97 8.65
N TYR A 139 -1.39 14.93 8.13
CA TYR A 139 -1.85 14.23 6.93
C TYR A 139 -3.21 13.57 7.15
N ASP A 140 -3.39 12.87 8.28
CA ASP A 140 -4.59 12.07 8.51
C ASP A 140 -5.83 12.96 8.70
N LEU A 141 -5.64 14.21 9.14
CA LEU A 141 -6.72 15.22 9.25
C LEU A 141 -7.02 15.91 7.91
N HIS A 142 -6.00 16.36 7.18
CA HIS A 142 -6.18 17.31 6.07
C HIS A 142 -6.02 16.71 4.67
N ALA A 143 -5.56 15.47 4.52
CA ALA A 143 -5.28 14.89 3.21
C ALA A 143 -6.50 14.85 2.29
N LYS A 144 -7.69 14.57 2.84
CA LYS A 144 -8.95 14.53 2.06
C LYS A 144 -9.41 15.93 1.64
N GLU A 145 -9.24 16.92 2.52
CA GLU A 145 -9.58 18.31 2.24
C GLU A 145 -8.67 18.88 1.15
N VAL A 146 -7.37 18.65 1.25
CA VAL A 146 -6.40 19.07 0.23
C VAL A 146 -6.69 18.41 -1.13
N ALA A 147 -7.08 17.14 -1.15
CA ALA A 147 -7.50 16.48 -2.40
C ALA A 147 -8.72 17.17 -3.04
N LYS A 148 -9.67 17.62 -2.22
CA LYS A 148 -10.84 18.37 -2.68
C LYS A 148 -10.45 19.76 -3.20
N ILE A 149 -9.69 20.54 -2.42
CA ILE A 149 -9.23 21.89 -2.82
C ILE A 149 -8.40 21.82 -4.10
N TYR A 150 -7.53 20.80 -4.23
CA TYR A 150 -6.76 20.56 -5.45
C TYR A 150 -7.67 20.25 -6.65
N SER A 151 -8.76 19.50 -6.47
CA SER A 151 -9.72 19.25 -7.54
C SER A 151 -10.43 20.53 -7.98
N GLU A 152 -10.88 21.35 -7.02
CA GLU A 152 -11.47 22.67 -7.31
C GLU A 152 -10.47 23.59 -8.03
N ALA A 153 -9.18 23.54 -7.67
CA ALA A 153 -8.14 24.32 -8.32
C ALA A 153 -7.91 23.90 -9.78
N LEU A 154 -8.03 22.61 -10.09
CA LEU A 154 -7.94 22.09 -11.45
C LEU A 154 -9.15 22.52 -12.28
N GLU A 155 -10.36 22.48 -11.72
CA GLU A 155 -11.59 22.94 -12.39
C GLU A 155 -11.57 24.44 -12.70
N LYS A 156 -10.94 25.24 -11.84
CA LYS A 156 -10.75 26.69 -12.02
C LYS A 156 -9.52 27.04 -12.88
N GLU A 157 -8.85 26.03 -13.45
CA GLU A 157 -7.64 26.18 -14.27
C GLU A 157 -6.55 27.06 -13.63
N ILE A 158 -6.37 26.95 -12.31
CA ILE A 158 -5.42 27.79 -11.58
C ILE A 158 -3.99 27.46 -12.05
N PRO A 159 -3.18 28.46 -12.43
CA PRO A 159 -1.80 28.23 -12.86
C PRO A 159 -0.99 27.49 -11.79
N HIS A 160 -0.19 26.50 -12.21
CA HIS A 160 0.61 25.67 -11.30
C HIS A 160 1.50 26.48 -10.33
N LYS A 161 2.00 27.64 -10.77
CA LYS A 161 2.81 28.55 -9.94
C LYS A 161 2.06 29.07 -8.71
N ASN A 162 0.74 29.26 -8.83
CA ASN A 162 -0.11 29.82 -7.77
C ASN A 162 -0.84 28.73 -6.97
N MET A 163 -0.70 27.47 -7.38
CA MET A 163 -1.44 26.35 -6.80
C MET A 163 -1.11 26.11 -5.33
N GLN A 164 0.16 26.27 -4.94
CA GLN A 164 0.59 26.14 -3.55
C GLN A 164 -0.05 27.20 -2.66
N LEU A 165 -0.03 28.46 -3.10
CA LEU A 165 -0.64 29.57 -2.37
C LEU A 165 -2.15 29.38 -2.24
N TYR A 166 -2.83 29.03 -3.34
CA TYR A 166 -4.28 28.78 -3.35
C TYR A 166 -4.70 27.70 -2.35
N ILE A 167 -3.95 26.59 -2.27
CA ILE A 167 -4.28 25.50 -1.34
C ILE A 167 -4.05 25.94 0.11
N LEU A 168 -2.95 26.65 0.39
CA LEU A 168 -2.65 27.13 1.74
C LEU A 168 -3.68 28.16 2.22
N ASP A 169 -4.05 29.12 1.39
CA ASP A 169 -5.05 30.14 1.73
C ASP A 169 -6.38 29.50 2.08
N ARG A 170 -6.84 28.54 1.28
CA ARG A 170 -8.09 27.80 1.50
C ARG A 170 -8.05 26.92 2.75
N LEU A 171 -6.92 26.29 3.03
CA LEU A 171 -6.74 25.52 4.27
C LEU A 171 -6.81 26.41 5.51
N VAL A 172 -6.24 27.62 5.45
CA VAL A 172 -6.28 28.57 6.57
C VAL A 172 -7.67 29.17 6.75
N GLU A 173 -8.36 29.49 5.65
CA GLU A 173 -9.76 29.93 5.67
C GLU A 173 -10.69 28.89 6.32
N MET A 174 -10.50 27.60 6.02
CA MET A 174 -11.30 26.51 6.60
C MET A 174 -10.99 26.24 8.09
N LYS A 175 -9.83 26.70 8.58
CA LYS A 175 -9.44 26.57 10.00
C LYS A 175 -10.06 27.67 10.88
N LYS A 176 -10.56 28.76 10.29
CA LYS A 176 -11.31 29.82 10.98
C LYS A 176 -12.77 29.44 11.14
#